data_AF-A0A559QJX1-F1
#
_entry.id   AF-A0A559QJX1-F1
#
_cell.length_a   1.000
_cell.length_b   1.000
_cell.length_c   1.000
_cell.angle_alpha   90.00
_cell.angle_beta   90.00
_cell.angle_gamma   90.00
#
_symmetry.space_group_name_H-M   'P 1'
#
loop_
_entity.id
_entity.type
_entity.pdbx_description
1 polymer ?
#
loop_
_entity_poly.entity_id
_entity_poly.type
_entity_poly.pdbx_seq_one_letter_code
_entity_poly.pdbx_strand_id
1 'polypeptide(L)'
;MLTRPAAVAGSFYPADAKELHAQIQQLLGNAKNPPIPNTPKALIVPHAGYIYSGATAAAAYNTLVDSKDAITRVVLIGPSHRVATRHIATTSANYFATPFGDIAVDQDAIQTLVASRNVVVNDEAHRCEHSLEVQLPFLQQVLTSFAIVPLAVSGDLGDTLHDCIMQFWNDPHTLLAISSDLSHFHPYHEARTRDKNTCERILQRKVGISPEQACGCTAINGLISVLQEQHSSINLLDYRNSGDTAGDKRRVVGYASFAVYTAN
;
A
#
# COMPACT_ATOMS: atom_id res chain seq x y z
N MET A 1 18.89 13.68 13.25
CA MET A 1 17.83 13.21 12.35
C MET A 1 17.06 12.12 13.09
N LEU A 2 15.73 12.14 13.03
CA LEU A 2 14.84 11.18 13.68
C LEU A 2 14.58 9.99 12.75
N THR A 3 14.62 8.77 13.26
CA THR A 3 14.35 7.56 12.49
C THR A 3 13.25 6.76 13.17
N ARG A 4 12.20 6.39 12.42
CA ARG A 4 11.19 5.43 12.86
C ARG A 4 11.78 4.02 12.69
N PRO A 5 11.98 3.25 13.79
CA PRO A 5 12.46 1.88 13.69
C PRO A 5 11.43 0.97 13.00
N ALA A 6 11.89 -0.15 12.43
CA ALA A 6 11.01 -1.22 11.98
C ALA A 6 10.29 -1.83 13.19
N ALA A 7 8.96 -1.85 13.18
CA ALA A 7 8.11 -2.34 14.25
C ALA A 7 7.75 -3.83 14.10
N VAL A 8 7.80 -4.37 12.89
CA VAL A 8 7.33 -5.74 12.59
C VAL A 8 8.37 -6.64 11.90
N ALA A 9 9.61 -6.17 11.74
CA ALA A 9 10.73 -7.03 11.34
C ALA A 9 10.87 -8.23 12.31
N GLY A 10 11.00 -9.43 11.76
CA GLY A 10 11.01 -10.69 12.51
C GLY A 10 9.64 -11.29 12.81
N SER A 11 8.53 -10.60 12.49
CA SER A 11 7.17 -11.12 12.70
C SER A 11 6.32 -11.11 11.43
N PHE A 12 6.34 -10.03 10.65
CA PHE A 12 5.62 -9.95 9.37
C PHE A 12 6.51 -10.33 8.20
N TYR A 13 7.81 -10.10 8.32
CA TYR A 13 8.84 -10.43 7.35
C TYR A 13 10.17 -10.68 8.09
N PRO A 14 11.14 -11.41 7.52
CA PRO A 14 12.42 -11.70 8.18
C PRO A 14 13.17 -10.45 8.65
N ALA A 15 13.77 -10.52 9.85
CA ALA A 15 14.61 -9.44 10.36
C ALA A 15 16.04 -9.48 9.78
N ASP A 16 16.50 -10.65 9.33
CA ASP A 16 17.78 -10.78 8.65
C ASP A 16 17.67 -10.30 7.19
N ALA A 17 18.56 -9.40 6.79
CA ALA A 17 18.54 -8.80 5.46
C ALA A 17 18.73 -9.82 4.33
N LYS A 18 19.57 -10.84 4.51
CA LYS A 18 19.83 -11.83 3.46
C LYS A 18 18.63 -12.76 3.28
N GLU A 19 18.03 -13.20 4.39
CA GLU A 19 16.80 -13.98 4.37
C GLU A 19 15.65 -13.19 3.73
N LEU A 20 15.47 -11.93 4.12
CA LEU A 20 14.45 -11.04 3.56
C LEU A 20 14.65 -10.83 2.05
N HIS A 21 15.89 -10.59 1.61
CA HIS A 21 16.22 -10.44 0.20
C HIS A 21 15.86 -11.71 -0.58
N ALA A 22 16.31 -12.89 -0.11
CA ALA A 22 16.03 -14.16 -0.76
C ALA A 22 14.53 -14.42 -0.87
N GLN A 23 13.77 -14.16 0.20
CA GLN A 23 12.31 -14.32 0.21
C GLN A 23 11.65 -13.39 -0.81
N ILE A 24 12.00 -12.09 -0.85
CA ILE A 24 11.43 -11.13 -1.80
C ILE A 24 11.78 -11.50 -3.24
N GLN A 25 13.03 -11.86 -3.53
CA GLN A 25 13.43 -12.26 -4.89
C GLN A 25 12.69 -13.53 -5.35
N GLN A 26 12.48 -14.50 -4.46
CA GLN A 26 11.65 -15.67 -4.76
C GLN A 26 10.19 -15.28 -5.05
N LEU A 27 9.61 -14.37 -4.27
CA LEU A 27 8.23 -13.90 -4.47
C LEU A 27 8.09 -13.14 -5.79
N LEU A 28 9.01 -12.21 -6.09
CA LEU A 28 9.06 -11.45 -7.35
C LEU A 28 9.26 -12.38 -8.56
N GLY A 29 10.20 -13.33 -8.49
CA GLY A 29 10.46 -14.28 -9.57
C GLY A 29 9.28 -15.23 -9.87
N ASN A 30 8.40 -15.46 -8.89
CA ASN A 30 7.19 -16.27 -9.06
C ASN A 30 5.96 -15.45 -9.51
N ALA A 31 6.05 -14.12 -9.51
CA ALA A 31 4.95 -13.26 -9.92
C ALA A 31 4.71 -13.39 -11.44
N LYS A 32 3.52 -13.83 -11.82
CA LYS A 32 3.12 -14.00 -13.23
C LYS A 32 2.47 -12.72 -13.74
N ASN A 33 3.26 -11.68 -13.94
CA ASN A 33 2.72 -10.44 -14.51
C ASN A 33 2.66 -10.55 -16.04
N PRO A 34 1.52 -10.23 -16.68
CA PRO A 34 1.51 -10.01 -18.12
C PRO A 34 2.42 -8.81 -18.46
N PRO A 35 2.89 -8.67 -19.72
CA PRO A 35 3.64 -7.49 -20.14
C PRO A 35 2.85 -6.22 -19.80
N ILE A 36 3.50 -5.30 -19.10
CA ILE A 36 2.87 -4.08 -18.62
C ILE A 36 3.38 -2.93 -19.47
N PRO A 37 2.53 -2.27 -20.27
CA PRO A 37 2.99 -1.32 -21.26
C PRO A 37 3.49 0.00 -20.66
N ASN A 38 3.02 0.37 -19.47
CA ASN A 38 3.27 1.67 -18.84
C ASN A 38 3.64 1.53 -17.36
N THR A 39 4.35 2.50 -16.79
CA THR A 39 4.56 2.59 -15.34
C THR A 39 3.22 2.82 -14.63
N PRO A 40 2.85 2.02 -13.60
CA PRO A 40 1.66 2.28 -12.81
C PRO A 40 1.76 3.62 -12.06
N LYS A 41 0.68 4.39 -12.07
CA LYS A 41 0.54 5.62 -11.28
C LYS A 41 0.18 5.33 -9.82
N ALA A 42 -0.61 4.29 -9.60
CA ALA A 42 -0.98 3.84 -8.26
C ALA A 42 -1.01 2.30 -8.18
N LEU A 43 -0.73 1.78 -6.99
CA LEU A 43 -0.91 0.38 -6.63
C LEU A 43 -1.83 0.28 -5.42
N ILE A 44 -2.68 -0.74 -5.38
CA ILE A 44 -3.33 -1.20 -4.14
C ILE A 44 -2.66 -2.53 -3.77
N VAL A 45 -2.15 -2.66 -2.55
CA VAL A 45 -1.26 -3.75 -2.13
C VAL A 45 -1.61 -4.23 -0.71
N PRO A 46 -1.64 -5.55 -0.45
CA PRO A 46 -1.91 -6.08 0.89
C PRO A 46 -0.74 -5.84 1.87
N HIS A 47 -1.02 -5.95 3.17
CA HIS A 47 -0.05 -5.71 4.24
C HIS A 47 -0.03 -6.76 5.37
N ALA A 48 -0.65 -7.93 5.17
CA ALA A 48 -0.36 -9.08 6.03
C ALA A 48 1.12 -9.52 5.94
N GLY A 49 1.54 -10.42 6.83
CA GLY A 49 2.89 -10.99 6.79
C GLY A 49 3.19 -11.67 5.45
N TYR A 50 4.45 -11.63 5.00
CA TYR A 50 4.88 -12.07 3.67
C TYR A 50 4.58 -13.53 3.38
N ILE A 51 4.53 -14.38 4.42
CA ILE A 51 4.12 -15.78 4.28
C ILE A 51 2.66 -15.92 3.78
N TYR A 52 1.81 -14.93 4.05
CA TYR A 52 0.41 -14.94 3.67
C TYR A 52 0.12 -14.14 2.39
N SER A 53 0.52 -12.87 2.35
CA SER A 53 0.16 -11.92 1.29
C SER A 53 1.32 -11.58 0.34
N GLY A 54 2.54 -12.03 0.63
CA GLY A 54 3.75 -11.64 -0.10
C GLY A 54 3.70 -11.97 -1.58
N ALA A 55 3.05 -13.07 -1.98
CA ALA A 55 2.87 -13.41 -3.40
C ALA A 55 1.96 -12.41 -4.13
N THR A 56 0.89 -11.95 -3.47
CA THR A 56 -0.03 -10.94 -4.01
C THR A 56 0.63 -9.56 -4.05
N ALA A 57 1.43 -9.21 -3.03
CA ALA A 57 2.23 -7.99 -3.02
C ALA A 57 3.29 -7.99 -4.12
N ALA A 58 3.98 -9.12 -4.33
CA ALA A 58 4.96 -9.27 -5.40
C ALA A 58 4.36 -9.07 -6.79
N ALA A 59 3.13 -9.51 -7.04
CA ALA A 59 2.44 -9.21 -8.30
C ALA A 59 2.33 -7.70 -8.56
N ALA A 60 2.01 -6.90 -7.53
CA ALA A 60 2.03 -5.44 -7.63
C ALA A 60 3.43 -4.86 -7.83
N TYR A 61 4.41 -5.22 -6.99
CA TYR A 61 5.72 -4.58 -7.06
C TYR A 61 6.56 -4.99 -8.26
N ASN A 62 6.34 -6.19 -8.78
CA ASN A 62 6.99 -6.64 -10.01
C ASN A 62 6.54 -5.82 -11.24
N THR A 63 5.46 -5.03 -11.14
CA THR A 63 5.07 -4.07 -12.19
C THR A 63 5.99 -2.85 -12.28
N LEU A 64 6.84 -2.61 -11.29
CA LEU A 64 7.70 -1.43 -11.20
C LEU A 64 9.13 -1.67 -11.71
N VAL A 65 9.52 -2.92 -12.00
CA VAL A 65 10.91 -3.30 -12.28
C VAL A 65 11.50 -2.51 -13.45
N ASP A 66 10.72 -2.30 -14.51
CA ASP A 66 11.15 -1.53 -15.70
C ASP A 66 11.12 -0.02 -15.49
N SER A 67 10.59 0.45 -14.34
CA SER A 67 10.43 1.86 -13.98
C SER A 67 11.20 2.24 -12.71
N LYS A 68 12.12 1.39 -12.27
CA LYS A 68 12.87 1.51 -11.01
C LYS A 68 13.60 2.84 -10.81
N ASP A 69 14.00 3.50 -11.89
CA ASP A 69 14.73 4.77 -11.89
C ASP A 69 13.79 5.97 -12.14
N ALA A 70 12.58 5.73 -12.65
CA ALA A 70 11.61 6.77 -12.94
C ALA A 70 10.86 7.23 -11.68
N ILE A 71 10.65 6.32 -10.72
CA ILE A 71 9.93 6.60 -9.48
C ILE A 71 10.92 7.04 -8.41
N THR A 72 10.84 8.30 -7.98
CA THR A 72 11.70 8.88 -6.94
C THR A 72 10.94 9.26 -5.67
N ARG A 73 9.60 9.26 -5.73
CA ARG A 73 8.72 9.47 -4.57
C ARG A 73 7.67 8.37 -4.48
N VAL A 74 7.45 7.84 -3.28
CA VAL A 74 6.35 6.92 -3.00
C VAL A 74 5.47 7.49 -1.89
N VAL A 75 4.23 7.82 -2.23
CA VAL A 75 3.21 8.24 -1.26
C VAL A 75 2.54 6.98 -0.75
N LEU A 76 2.78 6.66 0.52
CA LEU A 76 2.28 5.46 1.20
C LEU A 76 1.02 5.83 1.97
N ILE A 77 -0.12 5.25 1.62
CA ILE A 77 -1.41 5.54 2.26
C ILE A 77 -2.02 4.24 2.76
N GLY A 78 -2.29 4.15 4.06
CA GLY A 78 -2.78 2.91 4.66
C GLY A 78 -3.49 3.14 5.97
N PRO A 79 -4.24 2.13 6.45
CA PRO A 79 -4.99 2.25 7.69
C PRO A 79 -4.05 2.42 8.90
N SER A 80 -4.50 3.21 9.89
CA SER A 80 -3.98 3.19 11.25
C SER A 80 -4.82 2.24 12.10
N HIS A 81 -4.26 1.08 12.45
CA HIS A 81 -4.88 0.02 13.24
C HIS A 81 -4.74 0.26 14.74
N ARG A 82 -3.67 0.93 15.16
CA ARG A 82 -3.31 1.09 16.59
C ARG A 82 -3.84 2.38 17.19
N VAL A 83 -3.89 3.45 16.39
CA VAL A 83 -4.21 4.80 16.87
C VAL A 83 -5.30 5.37 15.99
N ALA A 84 -6.49 5.57 16.53
CA ALA A 84 -7.55 6.25 15.80
C ALA A 84 -7.14 7.69 15.48
N THR A 85 -7.23 8.08 14.22
CA THR A 85 -6.97 9.46 13.79
C THR A 85 -8.25 10.10 13.26
N ARG A 86 -8.37 11.42 13.40
CA ARG A 86 -9.45 12.23 12.79
C ARG A 86 -9.01 13.01 11.55
N HIS A 87 -7.71 12.93 11.26
CA HIS A 87 -7.03 13.59 10.15
C HIS A 87 -6.10 12.55 9.50
N ILE A 88 -5.57 12.88 8.32
CA ILE A 88 -4.46 12.13 7.75
C ILE A 88 -3.25 12.35 8.66
N ALA A 89 -2.68 11.27 9.20
CA ALA A 89 -1.52 11.33 10.08
C ALA A 89 -0.23 11.10 9.31
N THR A 90 0.68 12.05 9.33
CA THR A 90 2.07 11.89 8.87
C THR A 90 3.04 11.87 10.05
N THR A 91 4.34 11.94 9.80
CA THR A 91 5.40 11.74 10.80
C THR A 91 6.38 12.91 10.84
N SER A 92 7.05 13.10 11.98
CA SER A 92 8.20 13.99 12.13
C SER A 92 9.54 13.29 11.83
N ALA A 93 9.53 11.97 11.62
CA ALA A 93 10.72 11.20 11.30
C ALA A 93 11.33 11.64 9.97
N ASN A 94 12.66 11.67 9.91
CA ASN A 94 13.43 11.90 8.69
C ASN A 94 13.64 10.60 7.90
N TYR A 95 13.60 9.45 8.57
CA TYR A 95 13.82 8.14 7.95
C TYR A 95 12.89 7.07 8.53
N PHE A 96 12.54 6.08 7.73
CA PHE A 96 12.00 4.80 8.19
C PHE A 96 13.09 3.73 8.02
N ALA A 97 13.42 3.04 9.11
CA ALA A 97 14.40 1.96 9.10
C ALA A 97 13.77 0.65 8.61
N THR A 98 14.57 -0.13 7.89
CA THR A 98 14.25 -1.49 7.47
C THR A 98 15.50 -2.39 7.65
N PRO A 99 15.39 -3.72 7.49
CA PRO A 99 16.56 -4.58 7.44
C PRO A 99 17.55 -4.26 6.30
N PHE A 100 17.12 -3.57 5.23
CA PHE A 100 18.00 -3.15 4.13
C PHE A 100 18.65 -1.78 4.34
N GLY A 101 18.30 -1.09 5.43
CA GLY A 101 18.73 0.28 5.70
C GLY A 101 17.59 1.28 5.65
N ASP A 102 17.95 2.54 5.86
CA ASP A 102 17.02 3.64 6.06
C ASP A 102 16.47 4.18 4.73
N ILE A 103 15.18 4.51 4.71
CA ILE A 103 14.50 5.18 3.59
C ILE A 103 14.17 6.61 4.02
N ALA A 104 14.58 7.58 3.20
CA ALA A 104 14.32 9.00 3.48
C ALA A 104 12.82 9.32 3.42
N VAL A 105 12.35 10.15 4.35
CA VAL A 105 11.03 10.75 4.32
C VAL A 105 11.13 12.11 3.64
N ASP A 106 10.29 12.35 2.63
CA ASP A 106 10.23 13.62 1.89
C ASP A 106 9.62 14.72 2.79
N GLN A 107 10.50 15.46 3.47
CA GLN A 107 10.11 16.50 4.42
C GLN A 107 9.44 17.69 3.73
N ASP A 108 9.83 18.01 2.50
CA ASP A 108 9.25 19.12 1.75
C ASP A 108 7.79 18.82 1.41
N ALA A 109 7.51 17.59 0.93
CA ALA A 109 6.14 17.14 0.69
C ALA A 109 5.31 17.11 1.98
N ILE A 110 5.87 16.65 3.10
CA ILE A 110 5.20 16.69 4.41
C ILE A 110 4.86 18.12 4.81
N GLN A 111 5.80 19.07 4.65
CA GLN A 111 5.58 20.45 5.01
C GLN A 111 4.45 21.09 4.18
N THR A 112 4.41 20.82 2.88
CA THR A 112 3.31 21.25 2.00
C THR A 112 1.97 20.66 2.44
N LEU A 113 1.93 19.36 2.74
CA LEU A 113 0.71 18.69 3.19
C LEU A 113 0.20 19.24 4.52
N VAL A 114 1.08 19.45 5.51
CA VAL A 114 0.70 19.99 6.82
C VAL A 114 0.19 21.44 6.70
N ALA A 115 0.74 22.24 5.78
CA ALA A 115 0.27 23.59 5.53
C ALA A 115 -1.20 23.63 5.04
N SER A 116 -1.69 22.57 4.39
CA SER A 116 -3.10 22.43 3.98
C SER A 116 -4.07 22.20 5.14
N ARG A 117 -3.57 21.97 6.38
CA ARG A 117 -4.34 21.67 7.61
C ARG A 117 -5.14 20.36 7.62
N ASN A 118 -5.12 19.62 6.52
CA ASN A 118 -5.77 18.31 6.38
C ASN A 118 -4.88 17.15 6.83
N VAL A 119 -3.58 17.40 6.95
CA VAL A 119 -2.57 16.45 7.40
C VAL A 119 -1.93 16.94 8.69
N VAL A 120 -1.78 16.06 9.67
CA VAL A 120 -1.18 16.37 10.98
C VAL A 120 0.00 15.45 11.26
N VAL A 121 1.06 16.00 11.87
CA VAL A 121 2.17 15.21 12.36
C VAL A 121 1.73 14.44 13.60
N ASN A 122 1.80 13.11 13.55
CA ASN A 122 1.42 12.22 14.64
C ASN A 122 2.28 10.94 14.61
N ASP A 123 3.43 10.98 15.26
CA ASP A 123 4.37 9.85 15.28
C ASP A 123 3.81 8.61 15.98
N GLU A 124 2.88 8.78 16.92
CA GLU A 124 2.26 7.65 17.63
C GLU A 124 1.43 6.79 16.66
N ALA A 125 0.78 7.40 15.68
CA ALA A 125 0.06 6.68 14.63
C ALA A 125 0.98 5.84 13.72
N HIS A 126 2.28 6.15 13.68
CA HIS A 126 3.25 5.42 12.87
C HIS A 126 4.08 4.42 13.69
N ARG A 127 4.33 4.71 14.97
CA ARG A 127 5.34 4.04 15.81
C ARG A 127 5.21 2.52 15.86
N CYS A 128 3.99 2.00 15.93
CA CYS A 128 3.69 0.56 15.96
C CYS A 128 2.75 0.11 14.82
N GLU A 129 2.57 0.96 13.81
CA GLU A 129 1.72 0.65 12.65
C GLU A 129 2.50 -0.14 11.62
N HIS A 130 1.86 -1.14 11.01
CA HIS A 130 2.51 -2.07 10.08
C HIS A 130 2.06 -1.88 8.63
N SER A 131 0.88 -1.29 8.41
CA SER A 131 0.26 -1.19 7.08
C SER A 131 1.20 -0.54 6.05
N LEU A 132 1.93 0.50 6.44
CA LEU A 132 2.91 1.18 5.58
C LEU A 132 4.27 0.49 5.57
N GLU A 133 4.72 -0.01 6.73
CA GLU A 133 6.05 -0.61 6.89
C GLU A 133 6.24 -1.86 6.02
N VAL A 134 5.24 -2.72 5.96
CA VAL A 134 5.29 -4.01 5.23
C VAL A 134 5.53 -3.80 3.72
N GLN A 135 5.24 -2.61 3.20
CA GLN A 135 5.48 -2.24 1.81
C GLN A 135 6.96 -1.91 1.52
N LEU A 136 7.70 -1.46 2.53
CA LEU A 136 9.02 -0.84 2.36
C LEU A 136 10.10 -1.81 1.86
N PRO A 137 10.21 -3.05 2.38
CA PRO A 137 11.23 -3.97 1.88
C PRO A 137 11.04 -4.31 0.41
N PHE A 138 9.80 -4.51 -0.05
CA PHE A 138 9.54 -4.71 -1.49
C PHE A 138 9.97 -3.50 -2.32
N LEU A 139 9.62 -2.29 -1.90
CA LEU A 139 9.99 -1.06 -2.60
C LEU A 139 11.51 -0.90 -2.73
N GLN A 140 12.29 -1.17 -1.68
CA GLN A 140 13.76 -1.14 -1.72
C GLN A 140 14.38 -2.20 -2.63
N GLN A 141 13.65 -3.28 -2.93
CA GLN A 141 14.13 -4.32 -3.84
C GLN A 141 13.80 -4.03 -5.32
N VAL A 142 12.80 -3.18 -5.59
CA VAL A 142 12.34 -2.88 -6.96
C VAL A 142 12.66 -1.47 -7.43
N LEU A 143 12.91 -0.51 -6.53
CA LEU A 143 13.26 0.88 -6.87
C LEU A 143 14.74 1.16 -6.54
N THR A 144 15.38 2.03 -7.32
CA THR A 144 16.81 2.36 -7.15
C THR A 144 17.06 3.35 -6.01
N SER A 145 16.36 4.49 -6.02
CA SER A 145 16.51 5.54 -5.02
C SER A 145 15.23 6.35 -4.93
N PHE A 146 14.60 6.39 -3.76
CA PHE A 146 13.34 7.08 -3.55
C PHE A 146 13.20 7.62 -2.13
N ALA A 147 12.32 8.60 -1.97
CA ALA A 147 11.82 9.05 -0.67
C ALA A 147 10.34 8.64 -0.49
N ILE A 148 9.90 8.57 0.75
CA ILE A 148 8.51 8.23 1.10
C ILE A 148 7.75 9.41 1.68
N VAL A 149 6.44 9.44 1.42
CA VAL A 149 5.47 10.30 2.12
C VAL A 149 4.49 9.38 2.86
N PRO A 150 4.71 9.08 4.15
CA PRO A 150 3.88 8.15 4.90
C PRO A 150 2.63 8.85 5.46
N LEU A 151 1.45 8.32 5.11
CA LEU A 151 0.13 8.83 5.45
C LEU A 151 -0.74 7.70 6.06
N ALA A 152 -0.88 7.71 7.37
CA ALA A 152 -1.75 6.80 8.10
C ALA A 152 -3.16 7.41 8.20
N VAL A 153 -4.20 6.65 7.86
CA VAL A 153 -5.57 7.14 7.79
C VAL A 153 -6.53 6.24 8.58
N SER A 154 -7.60 6.83 9.11
CA SER A 154 -8.69 6.11 9.77
C SER A 154 -10.02 6.82 9.50
N GLY A 155 -11.10 6.05 9.56
CA GLY A 155 -12.45 6.61 9.50
C GLY A 155 -12.81 7.24 8.16
N ASP A 156 -13.84 8.08 8.18
CA ASP A 156 -14.27 8.86 7.02
C ASP A 156 -13.57 10.22 7.04
N LEU A 157 -12.88 10.54 5.94
CA LEU A 157 -12.15 11.80 5.75
C LEU A 157 -12.82 12.70 4.70
N GLY A 158 -13.99 12.30 4.17
CA GLY A 158 -14.64 12.97 3.04
C GLY A 158 -13.67 13.17 1.86
N ASP A 159 -13.66 14.38 1.30
CA ASP A 159 -12.83 14.73 0.15
C ASP A 159 -11.36 15.01 0.51
N THR A 160 -11.01 15.03 1.80
CA THR A 160 -9.65 15.34 2.26
C THR A 160 -8.60 14.41 1.65
N LEU A 161 -8.92 13.13 1.53
CA LEU A 161 -7.99 12.16 0.96
C LEU A 161 -7.88 12.29 -0.55
N HIS A 162 -9.01 12.58 -1.22
CA HIS A 162 -9.01 12.92 -2.65
C HIS A 162 -8.04 14.08 -2.92
N ASP A 163 -8.20 15.19 -2.19
CA ASP A 163 -7.39 16.39 -2.36
C ASP A 163 -5.90 16.13 -2.07
N CYS A 164 -5.63 15.29 -1.05
CA CYS A 164 -4.26 14.88 -0.73
C CYS A 164 -3.63 14.06 -1.86
N ILE A 165 -4.37 13.11 -2.46
CA ILE A 165 -3.87 12.29 -3.57
C ILE A 165 -3.65 13.16 -4.82
N MET A 166 -4.55 14.10 -5.10
CA MET A 166 -4.48 14.99 -6.26
C MET A 166 -3.23 15.87 -6.29
N GLN A 167 -2.67 16.24 -5.13
CA GLN A 167 -1.41 16.98 -5.05
C GLN A 167 -0.23 16.24 -5.69
N PHE A 168 -0.29 14.89 -5.73
CA PHE A 168 0.76 14.04 -6.28
C PHE A 168 0.40 13.41 -7.63
N TRP A 169 -0.85 13.55 -8.08
CA TRP A 169 -1.37 12.81 -9.21
C TRP A 169 -0.65 13.12 -10.54
N ASN A 170 -0.31 14.38 -10.78
CA ASN A 170 0.30 14.79 -12.04
C ASN A 170 1.84 14.67 -12.07
N ASP A 171 2.47 14.31 -10.95
CA ASP A 171 3.92 14.12 -10.91
C ASP A 171 4.30 12.74 -11.49
N PRO A 172 5.00 12.66 -12.65
CA PRO A 172 5.36 11.38 -13.26
C PRO A 172 6.36 10.57 -12.42
N HIS A 173 7.05 11.20 -11.46
CA HIS A 173 8.03 10.54 -10.59
C HIS A 173 7.43 10.05 -9.26
N THR A 174 6.13 10.27 -9.04
CA THR A 174 5.43 9.84 -7.83
C THR A 174 4.56 8.62 -8.08
N LEU A 175 4.80 7.56 -7.30
CA LEU A 175 3.94 6.40 -7.13
C LEU A 175 3.02 6.57 -5.92
N LEU A 176 1.73 6.25 -6.07
CA LEU A 176 0.77 6.15 -4.97
C LEU A 176 0.65 4.67 -4.54
N ALA A 177 1.10 4.31 -3.35
CA ALA A 177 1.00 2.96 -2.81
C ALA A 177 -0.08 2.90 -1.72
N ILE A 178 -1.25 2.38 -2.09
CA ILE A 178 -2.42 2.21 -1.22
C ILE A 178 -2.35 0.85 -0.54
N SER A 179 -2.29 0.84 0.78
CA SER A 179 -2.11 -0.37 1.57
C SER A 179 -3.43 -0.88 2.13
N SER A 180 -3.84 -2.09 1.74
CA SER A 180 -5.08 -2.71 2.23
C SER A 180 -5.12 -4.23 2.04
N ASP A 181 -5.51 -4.94 3.09
CA ASP A 181 -6.10 -6.28 2.99
C ASP A 181 -7.62 -6.18 2.71
N LEU A 182 -8.26 -7.28 2.31
CA LEU A 182 -9.70 -7.37 2.05
C LEU A 182 -10.47 -7.89 3.29
N SER A 183 -11.44 -8.79 3.11
CA SER A 183 -12.28 -9.27 4.21
C SER A 183 -11.49 -10.09 5.22
N HIS A 184 -11.92 -10.07 6.48
CA HIS A 184 -11.20 -10.68 7.60
C HIS A 184 -12.04 -11.77 8.29
N PHE A 185 -11.40 -12.92 8.55
CA PHE A 185 -11.86 -14.00 9.42
C PHE A 185 -13.15 -14.71 9.00
N HIS A 186 -13.49 -14.70 7.71
CA HIS A 186 -14.59 -15.47 7.15
C HIS A 186 -14.16 -16.89 6.74
N PRO A 187 -15.09 -17.86 6.68
CA PRO A 187 -14.84 -19.15 6.01
C PRO A 187 -14.46 -18.94 4.54
N TYR A 188 -13.57 -19.80 4.02
CA TYR A 188 -12.96 -19.65 2.69
C TYR A 188 -13.94 -19.31 1.56
N HIS A 189 -15.06 -20.03 1.44
CA HIS A 189 -16.03 -19.79 0.36
C HIS A 189 -16.77 -18.46 0.51
N GLU A 190 -17.06 -18.04 1.74
CA GLU A 190 -17.69 -16.76 2.03
C GLU A 190 -16.73 -15.60 1.73
N ALA A 191 -15.49 -15.71 2.21
CA ALA A 191 -14.42 -14.75 1.94
C ALA A 191 -14.25 -14.53 0.43
N ARG A 192 -14.13 -15.61 -0.36
CA ARG A 192 -14.01 -15.51 -1.83
C ARG A 192 -15.17 -14.79 -2.49
N THR A 193 -16.38 -14.97 -2.00
CA THR A 193 -17.57 -14.31 -2.56
C THR A 193 -17.55 -12.81 -2.24
N ARG A 194 -17.28 -12.46 -0.97
CA ARG A 194 -17.19 -11.07 -0.50
C ARG A 194 -16.05 -10.31 -1.15
N ASP A 195 -14.88 -10.92 -1.21
CA ASP A 195 -13.68 -10.34 -1.79
C ASP A 195 -13.87 -10.11 -3.29
N LYS A 196 -14.45 -11.08 -4.02
CA LYS A 196 -14.75 -10.92 -5.45
C LYS A 196 -15.66 -9.71 -5.68
N ASN A 197 -16.71 -9.54 -4.88
CA ASN A 197 -17.58 -8.37 -4.98
C ASN A 197 -16.81 -7.07 -4.69
N THR A 198 -15.93 -7.07 -3.69
CA THR A 198 -15.10 -5.92 -3.35
C THR A 198 -14.15 -5.56 -4.49
N CYS A 199 -13.47 -6.54 -5.08
CA CYS A 199 -12.62 -6.35 -6.26
C CYS A 199 -13.41 -5.80 -7.46
N GLU A 200 -14.59 -6.34 -7.74
CA GLU A 200 -15.46 -5.84 -8.82
C GLU A 200 -15.87 -4.38 -8.59
N ARG A 201 -16.16 -3.98 -7.36
CA ARG A 201 -16.46 -2.58 -7.03
C ARG A 201 -15.27 -1.66 -7.26
N ILE A 202 -14.07 -2.08 -6.86
CA ILE A 202 -12.82 -1.33 -7.08
C ILE A 202 -12.57 -1.17 -8.59
N LEU A 203 -12.69 -2.25 -9.36
CA LEU A 203 -12.53 -2.22 -10.83
C LEU A 203 -13.55 -1.31 -11.51
N GLN A 204 -14.79 -1.29 -10.99
CA GLN A 204 -15.87 -0.42 -11.46
C GLN A 204 -15.80 1.01 -10.90
N ARG A 205 -14.77 1.34 -10.11
CA ARG A 205 -14.58 2.66 -9.46
C ARG A 205 -15.80 3.10 -8.65
N LYS A 206 -16.41 2.15 -7.92
CA LYS A 206 -17.56 2.42 -7.05
C LYS A 206 -17.07 2.76 -5.64
N VAL A 207 -17.24 4.03 -5.26
CA VAL A 207 -17.00 4.51 -3.90
C VAL A 207 -17.87 3.77 -2.87
N GLY A 208 -17.51 3.90 -1.60
CA GLY A 208 -18.24 3.28 -0.49
C GLY A 208 -17.83 1.82 -0.24
N ILE A 209 -16.56 1.51 -0.44
CA ILE A 209 -15.95 0.31 0.16
C ILE A 209 -16.00 0.48 1.68
N SER A 210 -16.53 -0.51 2.40
CA SER A 210 -16.67 -0.44 3.86
C SER A 210 -15.47 -1.07 4.62
N PRO A 211 -15.30 -0.78 5.92
CA PRO A 211 -14.24 -1.38 6.73
C PRO A 211 -14.28 -2.91 6.80
N GLU A 212 -15.46 -3.52 6.64
CA GLU A 212 -15.62 -4.99 6.61
C GLU A 212 -15.16 -5.60 5.28
N GLN A 213 -15.13 -4.80 4.21
CA GLN A 213 -14.70 -5.23 2.88
C GLN A 213 -13.19 -5.10 2.70
N ALA A 214 -12.59 -4.05 3.25
CA ALA A 214 -11.16 -3.78 3.16
C ALA A 214 -10.70 -2.90 4.33
N CYS A 215 -9.61 -3.26 5.01
CA CYS A 215 -9.14 -2.49 6.16
C CYS A 215 -8.64 -1.09 5.76
N GLY A 216 -8.08 -0.95 4.55
CA GLY A 216 -7.68 0.32 3.95
C GLY A 216 -8.80 1.00 3.16
N CYS A 217 -10.07 0.77 3.50
CA CYS A 217 -11.21 1.30 2.76
C CYS A 217 -11.17 2.82 2.57
N THR A 218 -10.71 3.59 3.57
CA THR A 218 -10.54 5.04 3.47
C THR A 218 -9.60 5.38 2.32
N ALA A 219 -8.41 4.76 2.30
CA ALA A 219 -7.38 4.95 1.28
C ALA A 219 -7.88 4.56 -0.13
N ILE A 220 -8.56 3.41 -0.22
CA ILE A 220 -9.15 2.91 -1.47
C ILE A 220 -10.24 3.86 -1.98
N ASN A 221 -11.15 4.33 -1.13
CA ASN A 221 -12.23 5.23 -1.54
C ASN A 221 -11.68 6.57 -2.04
N GLY A 222 -10.67 7.14 -1.37
CA GLY A 222 -10.03 8.37 -1.83
C GLY A 222 -9.35 8.20 -3.20
N LEU A 223 -8.66 7.07 -3.42
CA LEU A 223 -8.11 6.76 -4.75
C LEU A 223 -9.24 6.64 -5.78
N ILE A 224 -10.31 5.89 -5.49
CA ILE A 224 -11.44 5.72 -6.40
C ILE A 224 -12.06 7.07 -6.79
N SER A 225 -12.25 8.00 -5.85
CA SER A 225 -12.76 9.35 -6.15
C SER A 225 -11.88 10.04 -7.19
N VAL A 226 -10.55 9.98 -7.05
CA VAL A 226 -9.62 10.50 -8.06
C VAL A 226 -9.80 9.79 -9.40
N LEU A 227 -9.91 8.46 -9.42
CA LEU A 227 -10.09 7.70 -10.67
C LEU A 227 -11.40 7.98 -11.40
N GLN A 228 -12.41 8.54 -10.74
CA GLN A 228 -13.66 8.96 -11.37
C GLN A 228 -13.48 10.22 -12.22
N GLU A 229 -12.51 11.07 -11.87
CA GLU A 229 -12.21 12.33 -12.58
C GLU A 229 -11.10 12.16 -13.62
N GLN A 230 -10.27 11.14 -13.47
CA GLN A 230 -9.05 10.96 -14.26
C GLN A 230 -9.23 9.91 -15.36
N HIS A 231 -8.74 10.23 -16.56
CA HIS A 231 -8.62 9.27 -17.66
C HIS A 231 -7.54 8.23 -17.33
N SER A 232 -7.97 7.17 -16.67
CA SER A 232 -7.12 6.10 -16.16
C SER A 232 -7.75 4.74 -16.42
N SER A 233 -7.00 3.67 -16.17
CA SER A 233 -7.49 2.29 -16.10
C SER A 233 -7.01 1.65 -14.80
N ILE A 234 -7.78 0.71 -14.25
CA ILE A 234 -7.41 -0.05 -13.05
C ILE A 234 -7.57 -1.54 -13.34
N ASN A 235 -6.52 -2.31 -13.06
CA ASN A 235 -6.45 -3.75 -13.33
C ASN A 235 -6.20 -4.52 -12.04
N LEU A 236 -6.91 -5.64 -11.85
CA LEU A 236 -6.61 -6.62 -10.82
C LEU A 236 -5.42 -7.46 -11.28
N LEU A 237 -4.37 -7.53 -10.47
CA LEU A 237 -3.13 -8.26 -10.77
C LEU A 237 -3.14 -9.66 -10.18
N ASP A 238 -3.48 -9.78 -8.90
CA ASP A 238 -3.58 -11.07 -8.20
C ASP A 238 -4.68 -10.98 -7.11
N TYR A 239 -5.31 -12.10 -6.84
CA TYR A 239 -6.24 -12.27 -5.71
C TYR A 239 -6.00 -13.63 -5.06
N ARG A 240 -5.85 -13.63 -3.74
CA ARG A 240 -5.70 -14.81 -2.88
C ARG A 240 -6.36 -14.57 -1.54
N ASN A 241 -6.45 -15.60 -0.72
CA ASN A 241 -6.64 -15.44 0.72
C ASN A 241 -5.60 -16.28 1.48
N SER A 242 -5.53 -16.10 2.79
CA SER A 242 -4.58 -16.83 3.64
C SER A 242 -4.69 -18.35 3.54
N GLY A 243 -5.86 -18.89 3.18
CA GLY A 243 -6.07 -20.33 2.95
C GLY A 243 -5.54 -20.86 1.61
N ASP A 244 -5.11 -19.98 0.71
CA ASP A 244 -4.40 -20.30 -0.53
C ASP A 244 -2.87 -20.28 -0.35
N THR A 245 -2.39 -19.85 0.82
CA THR A 245 -0.97 -19.74 1.15
C THR A 245 -0.61 -20.59 2.36
N ALA A 246 -0.43 -19.99 3.53
CA ALA A 246 0.08 -20.68 4.73
C ALA A 246 -0.97 -20.88 5.84
N GLY A 247 -2.19 -20.35 5.68
CA GLY A 247 -3.27 -20.45 6.65
C GLY A 247 -4.22 -21.64 6.41
N ASP A 248 -5.06 -21.92 7.41
CA ASP A 248 -6.17 -22.86 7.23
C ASP A 248 -7.36 -22.19 6.52
N LYS A 249 -8.35 -22.99 6.10
CA LYS A 249 -9.53 -22.52 5.34
C LYS A 249 -10.75 -22.18 6.22
N ARG A 250 -10.61 -22.21 7.55
CA ARG A 250 -11.73 -21.99 8.49
C ARG A 250 -12.00 -20.51 8.69
N ARG A 251 -10.94 -19.70 8.81
CA ARG A 251 -11.01 -18.25 9.01
C ARG A 251 -9.88 -17.58 8.24
N VAL A 252 -10.18 -17.07 7.05
CA VAL A 252 -9.17 -16.50 6.14
C VAL A 252 -9.21 -14.98 6.10
N VAL A 253 -8.11 -14.39 5.66
CA VAL A 253 -8.02 -12.96 5.28
C VAL A 253 -7.79 -12.88 3.77
N GLY A 254 -8.54 -12.02 3.08
CA GLY A 254 -8.43 -11.80 1.64
C GLY A 254 -7.31 -10.82 1.27
N TYR A 255 -6.65 -11.05 0.15
CA TYR A 255 -5.56 -10.24 -0.40
C TYR A 255 -5.81 -10.00 -1.87
N ALA A 256 -5.71 -8.74 -2.31
CA ALA A 256 -5.75 -8.40 -3.72
C ALA A 256 -4.73 -7.31 -4.02
N SER A 257 -4.15 -7.38 -5.21
CA SER A 257 -3.30 -6.32 -5.73
C SER A 257 -3.87 -5.73 -7.01
N PHE A 258 -3.80 -4.40 -7.12
CA PHE A 258 -4.29 -3.67 -8.28
C PHE A 258 -3.23 -2.70 -8.78
N ALA A 259 -3.24 -2.43 -10.08
CA ALA A 259 -2.45 -1.35 -10.69
C ALA A 259 -3.34 -0.39 -11.45
N VAL A 260 -3.04 0.90 -11.29
CA VAL A 260 -3.68 2.00 -12.01
C VAL A 260 -2.70 2.57 -13.03
N TYR A 261 -3.15 2.75 -14.26
CA TYR A 261 -2.39 3.39 -15.33
C TYR A 261 -3.12 4.63 -15.80
N THR A 262 -2.41 5.75 -15.95
CA THR A 262 -2.93 6.94 -16.64
C THR A 262 -3.00 6.65 -18.13
N ALA A 263 -4.00 7.21 -18.81
CA ALA A 263 -4.01 7.23 -20.27
C ALA A 263 -2.83 8.09 -20.76
N ASN A 264 -2.19 7.65 -21.85
CA ASN A 264 -1.20 8.46 -22.58
C ASN A 264 -1.89 9.57 -23.38
#